data_AF-A0A354Y8S2-F1
#
_entry.id   AF-A0A354Y8S2-F1
#
_cell.length_a   1.000
_cell.length_b   1.000
_cell.length_c   1.000
_cell.angle_alpha   90.00
_cell.angle_beta   90.00
_cell.angle_gamma   90.00
#
_symmetry.space_group_name_H-M   'P 1'
#
loop_
_entity.id
_entity.type
_entity.pdbx_description
1 polymer ?
#
loop_
_entity_poly.entity_id
_entity_poly.type
_entity_poly.pdbx_seq_one_letter_code
_entity_poly.pdbx_strand_id
1 'polypeptide(L)'
;FRSGLACAFGALVSWSAYSIGNARWLSRRPDLSGGDWSLLTGVVTGALALLLAPLALLLDPAVRAGADWLRFWVVAIVLAVFASVIGNACWNRASRSLPLTLVGQMIVFETVFALLYGFAWERRLPTLLEVLAIACLLAGVLWCASAHVEKRPAANA
;
A
#
# COMPACT_ATOMS: atom_id res chain seq x y z
N PHE A 1 9.42 19.69 8.43
CA PHE A 1 8.84 18.76 9.45
C PHE A 1 7.31 18.87 9.54
N ARG A 2 6.72 20.05 9.81
CA ARG A 2 5.25 20.21 10.00
C ARG A 2 4.41 19.87 8.76
N SER A 3 4.84 20.26 7.56
CA SER A 3 4.15 19.97 6.30
C SER A 3 4.13 18.46 5.97
N GLY A 4 5.27 17.79 6.13
CA GLY A 4 5.39 16.34 5.94
C GLY A 4 4.51 15.55 6.92
N LEU A 5 4.46 15.97 8.18
CA LEU A 5 3.62 15.32 9.19
C LEU A 5 2.13 15.51 8.88
N ALA A 6 1.71 16.73 8.50
CA ALA A 6 0.34 17.00 8.07
C ALA A 6 -0.04 16.18 6.82
N CYS A 7 0.87 16.03 5.86
CA CYS A 7 0.65 15.17 4.69
C CYS A 7 0.53 13.69 5.09
N ALA A 8 1.36 13.20 6.01
CA ALA A 8 1.28 11.83 6.49
C ALA A 8 -0.06 11.54 7.19
N PHE A 9 -0.53 12.47 8.04
CA PHE A 9 -1.87 12.37 8.64
C PHE A 9 -2.98 12.43 7.60
N GLY A 10 -2.89 13.34 6.62
CA GLY A 10 -3.85 13.43 5.52
C GLY A 10 -3.91 12.15 4.70
N ALA A 11 -2.74 11.57 4.38
CA ALA A 11 -2.63 10.30 3.69
C ALA A 11 -3.26 9.16 4.50
N LEU A 12 -3.00 9.10 5.82
CA LEU A 12 -3.58 8.09 6.71
C LEU A 12 -5.11 8.19 6.76
N VAL A 13 -5.65 9.41 6.89
CA VAL A 13 -7.10 9.65 6.91
C VAL A 13 -7.73 9.27 5.57
N SER A 14 -7.13 9.71 4.47
CA SER A 14 -7.59 9.40 3.11
C SER A 14 -7.62 7.89 2.87
N TRP A 15 -6.53 7.20 3.24
CA TRP A 15 -6.44 5.75 3.09
C TRP A 15 -7.40 4.98 3.97
N SER A 16 -7.61 5.42 5.22
CA SER A 16 -8.57 4.82 6.14
C SER A 16 -10.00 4.97 5.62
N ALA A 17 -10.35 6.16 5.14
CA ALA A 17 -11.65 6.43 4.53
C ALA A 17 -11.88 5.57 3.28
N TYR A 18 -10.88 5.47 2.39
CA TYR A 18 -10.92 4.59 1.23
C TYR A 18 -11.11 3.14 1.64
N SER A 19 -10.29 2.62 2.57
CA SER A 19 -10.34 1.21 3.00
C SER A 19 -11.71 0.83 3.58
N ILE A 20 -12.27 1.69 4.43
CA ILE A 20 -13.60 1.49 5.04
C ILE A 20 -14.70 1.59 3.98
N GLY A 21 -14.64 2.60 3.11
CA GLY A 21 -15.61 2.79 2.03
C GLY A 21 -15.62 1.63 1.05
N ASN A 22 -14.43 1.22 0.61
CA ASN A 22 -14.20 0.11 -0.31
C ASN A 22 -14.72 -1.21 0.26
N ALA A 23 -14.41 -1.52 1.52
CA ALA A 23 -14.92 -2.71 2.20
C ALA A 23 -16.45 -2.70 2.31
N ARG A 24 -17.05 -1.56 2.72
CA ARG A 24 -18.52 -1.42 2.82
C ARG A 24 -19.20 -1.57 1.47
N TRP A 25 -18.62 -1.03 0.40
CA TRP A 25 -19.18 -1.10 -0.94
C TRP A 25 -19.14 -2.51 -1.50
N LEU A 26 -18.01 -3.21 -1.32
CA LEU A 26 -17.87 -4.61 -1.70
C LEU A 26 -18.83 -5.52 -0.91
N SER A 27 -18.99 -5.30 0.39
CA SER A 27 -19.98 -6.05 1.21
C SER A 27 -21.43 -5.82 0.78
N ARG A 28 -21.75 -4.69 0.14
CA ARG A 28 -23.10 -4.39 -0.40
C ARG A 28 -23.32 -4.95 -1.80
N ARG A 29 -22.26 -5.35 -2.50
CA ARG A 29 -22.29 -5.91 -3.87
C ARG A 29 -21.67 -7.31 -3.89
N PRO A 30 -22.31 -8.32 -3.25
CA PRO A 30 -21.82 -9.70 -3.25
C PRO A 30 -21.84 -10.34 -4.64
N ASP A 31 -22.49 -9.70 -5.63
CA ASP A 31 -22.47 -10.04 -7.04
C ASP A 31 -21.10 -9.81 -7.72
N LEU A 32 -20.26 -8.96 -7.13
CA LEU A 32 -18.91 -8.66 -7.64
C LEU A 32 -17.86 -9.34 -6.76
N SER A 33 -17.00 -10.15 -7.38
CA SER A 33 -15.86 -10.71 -6.65
C SER A 33 -14.86 -9.59 -6.33
N GLY A 34 -14.14 -9.71 -5.21
CA GLY A 34 -13.08 -8.76 -4.86
C GLY A 34 -11.97 -8.67 -5.92
N GLY A 35 -11.78 -9.73 -6.72
CA GLY A 35 -10.87 -9.74 -7.86
C GLY A 35 -11.36 -8.86 -9.01
N ASP A 36 -12.63 -8.99 -9.39
CA ASP A 36 -13.21 -8.21 -10.50
C ASP A 36 -13.26 -6.72 -10.16
N TRP A 37 -13.58 -6.39 -8.90
CA TRP A 37 -13.57 -5.03 -8.41
C TRP A 37 -12.16 -4.40 -8.44
N SER A 38 -11.14 -5.18 -8.07
CA SER A 38 -9.74 -4.74 -8.12
C SER A 38 -9.27 -4.51 -9.57
N LEU A 39 -9.65 -5.39 -10.50
CA LEU A 39 -9.41 -5.23 -11.94
C LEU A 39 -10.06 -3.96 -12.49
N LEU A 40 -11.34 -3.74 -12.20
CA LEU A 40 -12.08 -2.53 -12.58
C LEU A 40 -11.40 -1.26 -12.06
N THR A 41 -10.99 -1.27 -10.79
CA THR A 41 -10.27 -0.15 -10.18
C THR A 41 -8.94 0.09 -10.90
N GLY A 42 -8.19 -0.95 -11.25
CA GLY A 42 -6.94 -0.86 -12.01
C GLY A 42 -7.13 -0.31 -13.43
N VAL A 43 -8.20 -0.72 -14.13
CA VAL A 43 -8.52 -0.20 -15.46
C VAL A 43 -8.88 1.28 -15.40
N VAL A 44 -9.71 1.69 -14.43
CA VAL A 44 -10.11 3.09 -14.27
C VAL A 44 -8.93 3.98 -13.90
N THR A 45 -8.07 3.56 -12.98
CA THR A 45 -6.88 4.33 -12.60
C THR A 45 -5.85 4.37 -13.74
N GLY A 46 -5.70 3.29 -14.50
CA GLY A 46 -4.90 3.27 -15.72
C GLY A 46 -5.42 4.24 -16.79
N ALA A 47 -6.73 4.27 -17.02
CA ALA A 47 -7.35 5.23 -17.94
C ALA A 47 -7.15 6.69 -17.48
N LEU A 48 -7.32 6.96 -16.18
CA LEU A 48 -7.02 8.27 -15.59
C LEU A 48 -5.55 8.67 -15.78
N ALA A 49 -4.62 7.73 -15.60
CA ALA A 49 -3.20 7.98 -15.82
C ALA A 49 -2.91 8.37 -17.29
N LEU A 50 -3.54 7.69 -18.25
CA LEU A 50 -3.44 8.03 -19.68
C LEU A 50 -4.02 9.41 -20.00
N LEU A 51 -5.11 9.81 -19.34
CA LEU A 51 -5.71 11.13 -19.51
C LEU A 51 -4.85 12.25 -18.91
N LEU A 52 -4.13 11.97 -17.83
CA LEU A 52 -3.25 12.94 -17.16
C LEU A 52 -1.85 13.00 -17.78
N ALA A 53 -1.43 11.98 -18.52
CA ALA A 53 -0.12 11.94 -19.18
C ALA A 53 0.17 13.18 -20.06
N PRO A 54 -0.76 13.68 -20.91
CA PRO A 54 -0.53 14.90 -21.68
C PRO A 54 -0.27 16.13 -20.80
N LEU A 55 -0.98 16.26 -19.67
CA LEU A 55 -0.79 17.36 -18.74
C LEU A 55 0.59 17.30 -18.09
N ALA A 56 1.05 16.11 -17.71
CA ALA A 56 2.40 15.92 -17.18
C ALA A 56 3.49 16.26 -18.21
N LEU A 57 3.30 15.88 -19.49
CA LEU A 57 4.21 16.22 -20.60
C LEU A 57 4.30 17.73 -20.84
N LEU A 58 3.19 18.46 -20.67
CA LEU A 58 3.12 19.90 -20.87
C LEU A 58 3.77 20.69 -19.72
N LEU A 59 3.59 20.24 -18.49
CA LEU A 59 4.03 20.95 -17.28
C LEU A 59 5.51 20.74 -16.92
N ASP A 60 6.12 19.62 -17.31
CA ASP A 60 7.52 19.31 -16.93
C ASP A 60 8.44 19.12 -18.16
N PRO A 61 9.41 20.03 -18.39
CA PRO A 61 10.42 19.90 -19.44
C PRO A 61 11.36 18.69 -19.25
N ALA A 62 11.58 18.22 -18.02
CA ALA A 62 12.47 17.09 -17.73
C ALA A 62 11.94 15.77 -18.32
N VAL A 63 10.61 15.64 -18.39
CA VAL A 63 9.91 14.49 -18.97
C VAL A 63 10.13 14.40 -20.51
N ARG A 64 10.57 15.48 -21.16
CA ARG A 64 10.82 15.55 -22.62
C ARG A 64 12.18 15.01 -23.06
N ALA A 65 13.12 14.77 -22.13
CA ALA A 65 14.43 14.20 -22.45
C ALA A 65 14.28 12.68 -22.71
N GLY A 66 14.21 12.30 -23.98
CA GLY A 66 13.83 10.96 -24.48
C GLY A 66 14.55 9.73 -23.90
N ALA A 67 15.67 9.89 -23.20
CA ALA A 67 16.54 8.79 -22.77
C ALA A 67 16.01 7.95 -21.59
N ASP A 68 15.13 8.50 -20.74
CA ASP A 68 14.65 7.81 -19.53
C ASP A 68 13.28 7.14 -19.67
N TRP A 69 12.62 7.28 -20.82
CA TRP A 69 11.30 6.69 -21.06
C TRP A 69 11.30 5.17 -21.04
N LEU A 70 12.35 4.54 -21.59
CA LEU A 70 12.44 3.07 -21.57
C LEU A 70 12.57 2.56 -20.12
N ARG A 71 13.39 3.23 -19.29
CA ARG A 71 13.53 2.90 -17.87
C ARG A 71 12.23 3.13 -17.12
N PHE A 72 11.55 4.24 -17.38
CA PHE A 72 10.24 4.53 -16.82
C PHE A 72 9.23 3.43 -17.17
N TRP A 73 9.09 3.06 -18.44
CA TRP A 73 8.15 2.03 -18.88
C TRP A 73 8.51 0.65 -18.33
N VAL A 74 9.79 0.27 -18.31
CA VAL A 74 10.23 -1.00 -17.72
C VAL A 74 9.91 -1.04 -16.22
N VAL A 75 10.26 0.00 -15.47
CA VAL A 75 9.98 0.05 -14.02
C VAL A 75 8.47 0.10 -13.77
N ALA A 76 7.70 0.85 -14.55
CA ALA A 76 6.25 0.94 -14.42
C ALA A 76 5.57 -0.40 -14.73
N ILE A 77 5.99 -1.12 -15.77
CA ILE A 77 5.46 -2.44 -16.11
C ILE A 77 5.85 -3.45 -15.03
N VAL A 78 7.10 -3.45 -14.57
CA VAL A 78 7.55 -4.33 -13.49
C VAL A 78 6.74 -4.06 -12.23
N LEU A 79 6.56 -2.80 -11.81
CA LEU A 79 5.71 -2.45 -10.67
C LEU A 79 4.26 -2.88 -10.89
N ALA A 80 3.68 -2.61 -12.07
CA ALA A 80 2.29 -2.97 -12.35
C ALA A 80 2.08 -4.49 -12.26
N VAL A 81 2.99 -5.28 -12.84
CA VAL A 81 2.88 -6.74 -12.80
C VAL A 81 3.14 -7.28 -11.39
N PHE A 82 4.25 -6.89 -10.76
CA PHE A 82 4.61 -7.41 -9.45
C PHE A 82 3.68 -6.91 -8.33
N ALA A 83 3.42 -5.60 -8.26
CA ALA A 83 2.57 -5.03 -7.22
C ALA A 83 1.09 -5.36 -7.44
N SER A 84 0.57 -5.25 -8.68
CA SER A 84 -0.87 -5.44 -8.92
C SER A 84 -1.28 -6.86 -9.26
N VAL A 85 -0.46 -7.68 -9.91
CA VAL A 85 -0.87 -9.07 -10.23
C VAL A 85 -0.43 -10.01 -9.11
N ILE A 86 0.87 -10.03 -8.81
CA ILE A 86 1.41 -10.94 -7.79
C ILE A 86 1.00 -10.48 -6.39
N GLY A 87 1.16 -9.19 -6.08
CA GLY A 87 0.74 -8.62 -4.80
C GLY A 87 -0.74 -8.86 -4.52
N ASN A 88 -1.61 -8.58 -5.50
CA ASN A 88 -3.05 -8.78 -5.33
C ASN A 88 -3.44 -10.27 -5.26
N ALA A 89 -2.77 -11.15 -6.00
CA ALA A 89 -2.99 -12.61 -5.90
C ALA A 89 -2.58 -13.15 -4.52
N CYS A 90 -1.41 -12.75 -4.02
CA CYS A 90 -0.93 -13.08 -2.67
C CYS A 90 -1.86 -12.51 -1.61
N TRP A 91 -2.31 -11.26 -1.77
CA TRP A 91 -3.26 -10.60 -0.87
C TRP A 91 -4.61 -11.30 -0.82
N ASN A 92 -5.17 -11.70 -1.97
CA ASN A 92 -6.42 -12.46 -2.04
C ASN A 92 -6.29 -13.81 -1.36
N ARG A 93 -5.15 -14.50 -1.55
CA ARG A 93 -4.88 -15.79 -0.92
C ARG A 93 -4.69 -15.64 0.59
N ALA A 94 -3.95 -14.64 1.04
CA ALA A 94 -3.76 -14.34 2.45
C ALA A 94 -5.07 -13.93 3.14
N SER A 95 -5.86 -13.05 2.53
CA SER A 95 -7.14 -12.56 3.07
C SER A 95 -8.20 -13.66 3.21
N ARG A 96 -8.09 -14.73 2.41
CA ARG A 96 -8.94 -15.93 2.55
C ARG A 96 -8.46 -16.89 3.63
N SER A 97 -7.18 -16.82 3.99
CA SER A 97 -6.53 -17.77 4.91
C SER A 97 -6.38 -17.21 6.33
N LEU A 98 -6.44 -15.88 6.49
CA LEU A 98 -6.14 -15.18 7.73
C LEU A 98 -7.27 -14.21 8.11
N PRO A 99 -7.60 -14.09 9.42
CA PRO A 99 -8.40 -13.00 9.94
C PRO A 99 -7.94 -11.63 9.41
N LEU A 100 -8.89 -10.78 9.04
CA LEU A 100 -8.64 -9.43 8.49
C LEU A 100 -7.68 -8.59 9.38
N THR A 101 -7.69 -8.85 10.69
CA THR A 101 -6.79 -8.24 11.67
C THR A 101 -5.32 -8.63 11.45
N LEU A 102 -5.02 -9.88 11.11
CA LEU A 102 -3.65 -10.35 10.83
C LEU A 102 -3.12 -9.81 9.49
N VAL A 103 -4.00 -9.68 8.49
CA VAL A 103 -3.66 -9.11 7.18
C VAL A 103 -3.22 -7.64 7.31
N GLY A 104 -3.90 -6.86 8.15
CA GLY A 104 -3.51 -5.48 8.46
C GLY A 104 -2.15 -5.35 9.16
N GLN A 105 -1.65 -6.41 9.80
CA GLN A 105 -0.32 -6.40 10.42
C GLN A 105 0.78 -6.77 9.43
N MET A 106 0.46 -7.56 8.41
CA MET A 106 1.44 -7.95 7.39
C MET A 106 1.98 -6.75 6.60
N ILE A 107 1.17 -5.70 6.41
CA ILE A 107 1.58 -4.48 5.67
C ILE A 107 2.72 -3.71 6.36
N VAL A 108 2.92 -3.97 7.65
CA VAL A 108 3.99 -3.37 8.45
C VAL A 108 5.33 -3.95 8.03
N PHE A 109 5.39 -5.24 7.72
CA PHE A 109 6.59 -5.87 7.18
C PHE A 109 6.98 -5.26 5.84
N GLU A 110 6.02 -4.92 4.98
CA GLU A 110 6.31 -4.23 3.72
C GLU A 110 7.04 -2.89 3.96
N THR A 111 6.52 -2.08 4.89
CA THR A 111 7.14 -0.80 5.27
C THR A 111 8.55 -1.01 5.84
N VAL A 112 8.72 -2.00 6.73
CA VAL A 112 10.02 -2.31 7.34
C VAL A 112 11.03 -2.80 6.29
N PHE A 113 10.63 -3.71 5.39
CA PHE A 113 11.50 -4.18 4.31
C PHE A 113 11.85 -3.06 3.34
N ALA A 114 10.91 -2.16 3.02
CA ALA A 114 11.17 -0.99 2.18
C ALA A 114 12.22 -0.06 2.82
N LEU A 115 12.11 0.19 4.13
CA LEU A 115 13.10 0.99 4.86
C LEU A 115 14.48 0.31 4.89
N LEU A 116 14.53 -1.00 5.20
CA LEU A 116 15.78 -1.77 5.20
C LEU A 116 16.45 -1.77 3.82
N TYR A 117 15.66 -1.98 2.76
CA TYR A 117 16.14 -1.91 1.39
C TYR A 117 16.66 -0.51 1.05
N GLY A 118 15.95 0.55 1.44
CA GLY A 118 16.38 1.94 1.25
C GLY A 118 17.73 2.21 1.92
N PHE A 119 17.89 1.80 3.19
CA PHE A 119 19.15 1.94 3.91
C PHE A 119 20.29 1.14 3.26
N ALA A 120 20.00 -0.08 2.79
CA ALA A 120 20.98 -0.91 2.08
C ALA A 120 21.39 -0.30 0.73
N TRP A 121 20.43 0.24 -0.02
CA TRP A 121 20.64 0.90 -1.30
C TRP A 121 21.50 2.16 -1.16
N GLU A 122 21.20 2.99 -0.15
CA GLU A 122 21.96 4.19 0.18
C GLU A 122 23.29 3.89 0.89
N ARG A 123 23.56 2.62 1.23
CA ARG A 123 24.71 2.15 2.01
C ARG A 123 24.91 2.95 3.31
N ARG A 124 23.80 3.29 3.96
CA ARG A 124 23.75 4.16 5.13
C ARG A 124 23.09 3.42 6.29
N LEU A 125 23.56 3.68 7.50
CA LEU A 125 22.90 3.20 8.72
C LEU A 125 21.71 4.11 9.07
N PRO A 126 20.62 3.55 9.61
CA PRO A 126 19.48 4.34 10.05
C PRO A 126 19.90 5.32 11.15
N THR A 127 19.41 6.54 11.06
CA THR A 127 19.57 7.56 12.08
C THR A 127 18.75 7.23 13.31
N LEU A 128 19.12 7.83 14.45
CA LEU A 128 18.38 7.67 15.70
C LEU A 128 16.89 8.00 15.56
N LEU A 129 16.54 9.01 14.77
CA LEU A 129 15.14 9.38 14.52
C LEU A 129 14.41 8.32 13.70
N GLU A 130 15.05 7.75 12.67
CA GLU A 130 14.49 6.66 11.87
C GLU A 130 14.31 5.39 12.71
N VAL A 131 15.28 5.06 13.59
CA VAL A 131 15.16 3.94 14.53
C VAL A 131 13.99 4.15 15.49
N LEU A 132 13.84 5.35 16.07
CA LEU A 132 12.71 5.67 16.94
C LEU A 132 11.37 5.58 16.20
N ALA A 133 11.32 6.06 14.94
CA ALA A 133 10.12 5.95 14.12
C ALA A 133 9.75 4.49 13.83
N ILE A 134 10.73 3.64 13.48
CA ILE A 134 10.54 2.20 13.26
C ILE A 134 10.07 1.54 14.56
N ALA A 135 10.68 1.85 15.70
CA ALA A 135 10.30 1.30 17.00
C ALA A 135 8.86 1.67 17.38
N CYS A 136 8.47 2.94 17.21
CA CYS A 136 7.09 3.39 17.44
C CYS A 136 6.08 2.68 16.52
N LEU A 137 6.43 2.51 15.24
CA LEU A 137 5.61 1.80 14.27
C LEU A 137 5.42 0.33 14.67
N LEU A 138 6.50 -0.38 15.02
CA LEU A 138 6.44 -1.76 15.50
C LEU A 138 5.64 -1.88 16.80
N ALA A 139 5.85 -0.98 17.76
CA ALA A 139 5.12 -0.97 19.02
C ALA A 139 3.62 -0.77 18.82
N GLY A 140 3.21 0.18 17.98
CA GLY A 140 1.79 0.42 17.67
C GLY A 140 1.13 -0.78 17.00
N VAL A 141 1.86 -1.48 16.14
CA VAL A 141 1.36 -2.68 15.44
C VAL A 141 1.21 -3.84 16.40
N LEU A 142 2.21 -4.08 17.24
CA LEU A 142 2.17 -5.13 18.27
C LEU A 142 1.05 -4.87 19.27
N TRP A 143 0.82 -3.61 19.66
CA TRP A 143 -0.30 -3.21 20.52
C TRP A 143 -1.65 -3.47 19.86
N CYS A 144 -1.80 -3.14 18.58
CA CYS A 144 -2.99 -3.49 17.82
C CYS A 144 -3.18 -5.01 17.70
N ALA A 145 -2.09 -5.78 17.54
CA ALA A 145 -2.09 -7.23 17.52
C ALA A 145 -2.69 -7.79 18.80
N SER A 146 -2.09 -7.41 19.93
CA SER A 146 -2.45 -7.94 21.24
C SER A 146 -3.90 -7.61 21.57
N ALA A 147 -4.34 -6.38 21.28
CA ALA A 147 -5.72 -5.97 21.50
C ALA A 147 -6.77 -6.73 20.67
N HIS A 148 -6.39 -7.26 19.49
CA HIS A 148 -7.32 -7.98 18.60
C HIS A 148 -7.23 -9.51 18.72
N VAL A 149 -6.14 -10.05 19.27
CA VAL A 149 -6.00 -11.49 19.59
C VAL A 149 -6.92 -11.88 20.76
N GLU A 150 -7.29 -10.93 21.62
CA GLU A 150 -8.00 -11.20 22.88
C GLU A 150 -9.54 -11.39 22.73
N LYS A 151 -10.08 -11.40 21.51
CA LYS A 151 -11.52 -11.65 21.25
C LYS A 151 -11.79 -12.95 20.49
N ARG A 152 -11.16 -14.06 20.89
CA ARG A 152 -11.69 -15.39 20.59
C ARG A 152 -12.36 -15.91 21.87
N PRO A 153 -13.71 -15.88 21.98
CA PRO A 153 -14.37 -16.58 23.07
C PRO A 153 -13.93 -18.04 22.97
N ALA A 154 -13.53 -18.62 24.10
CA ALA A 154 -13.34 -20.06 24.20
C ALA A 154 -14.60 -20.72 23.65
N ALA A 155 -14.46 -21.46 22.55
CA ALA A 155 -15.50 -22.36 22.09
C ALA A 155 -15.61 -23.43 23.18
N ASN A 156 -16.65 -23.31 24.01
CA ASN A 156 -17.06 -24.34 24.94
C ASN A 156 -17.31 -25.63 24.15
N ALA A 157 -16.58 -26.68 24.49
CA ALA A 157 -16.94 -28.07 24.26
C ALA A 157 -16.62 -28.85 25.54
#